data_AF-A0A2E8XSZ0-F1
#
_entry.id   AF-A0A2E8XSZ0-F1
#
_cell.length_a   1.000
_cell.length_b   1.000
_cell.length_c   1.000
_cell.angle_alpha   90.00
_cell.angle_beta   90.00
_cell.angle_gamma   90.00
#
_symmetry.space_group_name_H-M   'P 1'
#
loop_
_entity.id
_entity.type
_entity.pdbx_description
1 polymer ?
#
loop_
_entity_poly.entity_id
_entity_poly.type
_entity_poly.pdbx_seq_one_letter_code
_entity_poly.pdbx_strand_id
1 'polypeptide(L)'
;MTSLDSVRLPAIVGVAAILVALGLYTVGAFQSSLLSEEIAERKAYIARHTPLDRAERRAKAYWKRYPDVAAHPFFGENGVQGIYGPLVHFDRHGRSEGRLWDR
;
A
#
# COMPACT_ATOMS: atom_id res chain seq x y z
N MET A 1 10.98 45.21 -26.37
CA MET A 1 11.47 43.88 -25.94
C MET A 1 10.90 43.54 -24.56
N THR A 2 9.58 43.33 -24.42
CA THR A 2 8.94 43.18 -23.09
C THR A 2 7.72 42.25 -23.04
N SER A 3 7.24 41.69 -24.17
CA SER A 3 6.03 40.85 -24.19
C SER A 3 6.33 39.36 -23.93
N LEU A 4 7.39 38.82 -24.54
CA LEU A 4 7.72 37.39 -24.46
C LEU A 4 8.22 36.93 -23.08
N ASP A 5 8.87 37.80 -22.31
CA ASP A 5 9.44 37.44 -21.00
C ASP A 5 8.36 37.31 -19.91
N SER A 6 7.25 38.05 -20.05
CA SER A 6 6.12 38.01 -19.13
C SER A 6 5.35 36.68 -19.14
N VAL A 7 5.38 35.95 -20.26
CA VAL A 7 4.70 34.66 -20.43
C VAL A 7 5.63 33.48 -20.12
N ARG A 8 6.93 33.63 -20.37
CA ARG A 8 7.93 32.57 -20.11
C ARG A 8 8.19 32.36 -18.63
N LEU A 9 8.25 33.44 -17.85
CA LEU A 9 8.51 33.36 -16.42
C LEU A 9 7.48 32.50 -15.65
N PRO A 10 6.15 32.71 -15.78
CA PRO A 10 5.17 31.87 -15.10
C PRO A 10 5.18 30.42 -15.60
N ALA A 11 5.46 30.19 -16.89
CA ALA A 11 5.59 28.83 -17.42
C ALA A 11 6.78 28.07 -16.79
N ILE A 12 7.94 28.74 -16.67
CA ILE A 12 9.14 28.18 -16.02
C ILE A 12 8.85 27.86 -14.56
N VAL A 13 8.20 28.79 -13.83
CA VAL A 13 7.83 28.59 -12.43
C VAL A 13 6.83 27.43 -12.28
N GLY A 14 5.84 27.33 -13.17
CA GLY A 14 4.87 26.24 -13.17
C GLY A 14 5.52 24.88 -13.40
N VAL A 15 6.42 24.77 -14.38
CA VAL A 15 7.19 23.54 -14.64
C VAL A 15 8.06 23.18 -13.44
N ALA A 16 8.77 24.16 -12.86
CA ALA A 16 9.60 23.94 -11.68
C ALA A 16 8.76 23.44 -10.48
N ALA A 17 7.58 24.02 -10.26
CA ALA A 17 6.67 23.59 -9.20
C ALA A 17 6.16 22.16 -9.42
N ILE A 18 5.81 21.78 -10.65
CA ILE A 18 5.40 20.41 -11.00
C ILE A 18 6.55 19.44 -10.73
N LEU A 19 7.77 19.76 -11.16
CA LEU A 19 8.93 18.89 -10.95
C LEU A 19 9.25 18.70 -9.46
N VAL A 20 9.16 19.76 -8.65
CA VAL A 20 9.32 19.68 -7.19
C VAL A 20 8.22 18.81 -6.58
N ALA A 21 6.96 19.00 -6.97
CA ALA A 21 5.85 18.18 -6.49
C ALA A 21 6.04 16.70 -6.85
N LEU A 22 6.49 16.40 -8.08
CA LEU A 22 6.79 15.04 -8.52
C LEU A 22 7.95 14.43 -7.71
N GLY A 23 9.01 15.21 -7.47
CA GLY A 23 10.15 14.83 -6.62
C GLY A 23 9.73 14.51 -5.18
N LEU A 24 8.92 15.36 -4.55
CA LEU A 24 8.41 15.12 -3.21
C LEU A 24 7.48 13.89 -3.16
N TYR A 25 6.61 13.73 -4.17
CA TYR A 25 5.75 12.54 -4.27
C TYR A 25 6.57 11.26 -4.40
N THR A 26 7.60 11.25 -5.25
CA THR A 26 8.48 10.10 -5.43
C THR A 26 9.27 9.76 -4.17
N VAL A 27 9.86 10.75 -3.51
CA VAL A 27 10.54 10.54 -2.21
C VAL A 27 9.56 9.99 -1.17
N GLY A 28 8.37 10.57 -1.06
CA GLY A 28 7.32 10.09 -0.17
C GLY A 28 6.86 8.67 -0.48
N ALA A 29 6.79 8.30 -1.76
CA ALA A 29 6.48 6.94 -2.20
C ALA A 29 7.57 5.96 -1.77
N PHE A 30 8.86 6.26 -1.99
CA PHE A 30 9.98 5.40 -1.58
C PHE A 30 10.13 5.29 -0.05
N GLN A 31 9.79 6.33 0.70
CA GLN A 31 9.77 6.30 2.17
C GLN A 31 8.49 5.69 2.74
N SER A 32 7.48 5.44 1.91
CA SER A 32 6.24 4.83 2.38
C SER A 32 6.46 3.36 2.75
N SER A 33 5.82 2.93 3.83
CA SER A 33 5.83 1.52 4.26
C SER A 33 5.33 0.54 3.18
N LEU A 34 4.68 1.04 2.11
CA LEU A 34 4.22 0.25 0.97
C LEU A 34 5.37 -0.29 0.10
N LEU A 35 6.52 0.39 0.07
CA LEU A 35 7.73 -0.01 -0.66
C LEU A 35 8.87 -0.47 0.25
N SER A 36 8.72 -0.31 1.57
CA SER A 36 9.78 -0.63 2.52
C SER A 36 10.06 -2.14 2.63
N GLU A 37 11.34 -2.47 2.85
CA GLU A 37 11.83 -3.80 3.22
C GLU A 37 11.01 -4.44 4.36
N GLU A 38 10.38 -3.62 5.22
CA GLU A 38 9.50 -4.05 6.30
C GLU A 38 8.38 -5.01 5.85
N ILE A 39 7.77 -4.81 4.67
CA ILE A 39 6.75 -5.75 4.17
C ILE A 39 7.39 -7.08 3.82
N ALA A 40 8.54 -7.06 3.13
CA ALA A 40 9.24 -8.27 2.74
C ALA A 40 9.76 -9.03 3.97
N GLU A 41 10.33 -8.31 4.94
CA GLU A 41 10.78 -8.85 6.21
C GLU A 41 9.64 -9.42 7.04
N ARG A 42 8.49 -8.73 7.11
CA ARG A 42 7.30 -9.22 7.81
C ARG A 42 6.75 -10.47 7.14
N LYS A 43 6.67 -10.51 5.81
CA LYS A 43 6.29 -11.71 5.05
C LYS A 43 7.25 -12.86 5.34
N ALA A 44 8.57 -12.61 5.32
CA ALA A 44 9.59 -13.61 5.63
C ALA A 44 9.52 -14.08 7.08
N TYR A 45 9.27 -13.19 8.03
CA TYR A 45 9.07 -13.53 9.44
C TYR A 45 7.84 -14.43 9.61
N ILE A 46 6.70 -14.07 9.05
CA ILE A 46 5.48 -14.89 9.13
C ILE A 46 5.70 -16.23 8.46
N ALA A 47 6.32 -16.29 7.28
CA ALA A 47 6.60 -17.54 6.57
C ALA A 47 7.50 -18.48 7.39
N ARG A 48 8.46 -17.93 8.17
CA ARG A 48 9.33 -18.72 9.05
C ARG A 48 8.62 -19.25 10.30
N HIS A 49 7.62 -18.54 10.80
CA HIS A 49 6.96 -18.85 12.09
C HIS A 49 5.54 -19.43 11.93
N THR A 50 4.98 -19.38 10.73
CA THR A 50 3.64 -19.89 10.42
C THR A 50 3.70 -20.79 9.19
N PRO A 51 3.27 -22.05 9.31
CA PRO A 51 3.11 -22.92 8.15
C PRO A 51 2.25 -22.25 7.06
N LEU A 52 2.72 -22.29 5.81
CA LEU A 52 2.05 -21.64 4.67
C LEU A 52 0.60 -22.10 4.50
N ASP A 53 0.34 -23.40 4.72
CA ASP A 53 -1.00 -23.99 4.65
C ASP A 53 -1.96 -23.36 5.68
N ARG A 54 -1.47 -23.08 6.90
CA ARG A 54 -2.25 -22.44 7.96
C ARG A 54 -2.52 -20.98 7.62
N ALA A 55 -1.53 -20.26 7.12
CA ALA A 55 -1.68 -18.88 6.69
C ALA A 55 -2.71 -18.77 5.55
N GLU A 56 -2.63 -19.64 4.56
CA GLU A 56 -3.57 -19.68 3.43
C GLU A 56 -5.00 -20.00 3.87
N ARG A 57 -5.20 -20.98 4.77
CA ARG A 57 -6.53 -21.28 5.33
C ARG A 57 -7.15 -20.07 6.05
N ARG A 58 -6.36 -19.38 6.88
CA ARG A 58 -6.81 -18.17 7.59
C ARG A 58 -7.14 -17.04 6.63
N ALA A 59 -6.30 -16.82 5.62
CA ALA A 59 -6.52 -15.82 4.60
C ALA A 59 -7.84 -16.05 3.86
N LYS A 60 -8.07 -17.28 3.37
CA LYS A 60 -9.32 -17.67 2.70
C LYS A 60 -10.54 -17.50 3.61
N ALA A 61 -10.45 -17.90 4.88
CA ALA A 61 -11.54 -17.72 5.84
C ALA A 61 -11.88 -16.24 6.07
N TYR A 62 -10.85 -15.39 6.17
CA TYR A 62 -11.01 -13.95 6.36
C TYR A 62 -11.64 -13.28 5.13
N TRP A 63 -11.12 -13.55 3.92
CA TRP A 63 -11.68 -13.02 2.67
C TRP A 63 -13.12 -13.47 2.42
N LYS A 64 -13.43 -14.73 2.74
CA LYS A 64 -14.81 -15.24 2.68
C LYS A 64 -15.76 -14.45 3.60
N ARG A 65 -15.27 -14.03 4.77
CA ARG A 65 -16.06 -13.24 5.74
C ARG A 65 -16.16 -11.77 5.34
N TYR A 66 -15.17 -11.27 4.63
CA TYR A 66 -14.99 -9.86 4.28
C TYR A 66 -14.71 -9.68 2.78
N PRO A 67 -15.75 -9.79 1.93
CA PRO A 67 -15.59 -9.73 0.47
C PRO A 67 -15.05 -8.38 -0.03
N ASP A 68 -15.31 -7.31 0.71
CA ASP A 68 -14.77 -5.97 0.45
C ASP A 68 -13.24 -5.95 0.57
N VAL A 69 -12.69 -6.68 1.54
CA VAL A 69 -11.24 -6.85 1.68
C VAL A 69 -10.69 -7.77 0.59
N ALA A 70 -11.44 -8.81 0.22
CA ALA A 70 -11.07 -9.75 -0.84
C ALA A 70 -10.91 -9.06 -2.21
N ALA A 71 -11.74 -8.06 -2.49
CA ALA A 71 -11.68 -7.25 -3.70
C ALA A 71 -10.64 -6.11 -3.65
N HIS A 72 -10.02 -5.86 -2.50
CA HIS A 72 -9.13 -4.71 -2.33
C HIS A 72 -7.81 -4.90 -3.11
N PRO A 73 -7.33 -3.90 -3.89
CA PRO A 73 -6.13 -4.05 -4.73
C PRO A 73 -4.84 -4.31 -3.94
N PHE A 74 -4.81 -3.95 -2.65
CA PHE A 74 -3.64 -4.18 -1.80
C PHE A 74 -3.77 -5.38 -0.85
N PHE A 75 -4.97 -5.65 -0.32
CA PHE A 75 -5.21 -6.65 0.73
C PHE A 75 -5.97 -7.89 0.24
N GLY A 76 -6.48 -7.83 -0.99
CA GLY A 76 -7.34 -8.85 -1.59
C GLY A 76 -6.58 -10.06 -2.10
N GLU A 77 -7.34 -11.02 -2.63
CA GLU A 77 -6.83 -12.33 -3.09
C GLU A 77 -5.69 -12.19 -4.11
N ASN A 78 -5.82 -11.21 -5.00
CA ASN A 78 -4.85 -10.89 -6.03
C ASN A 78 -4.04 -9.62 -5.72
N GLY A 79 -4.08 -9.14 -4.46
CA GLY A 79 -3.43 -7.91 -4.05
C GLY A 79 -1.93 -8.07 -3.80
N VAL A 80 -1.22 -6.94 -3.68
CA VAL A 80 0.24 -6.89 -3.47
C VAL A 80 0.70 -7.69 -2.25
N GLN A 81 -0.15 -7.83 -1.24
CA GLN A 81 0.16 -8.60 -0.04
C GLN A 81 -0.03 -10.12 -0.18
N GLY A 82 -0.71 -10.58 -1.23
CA GLY A 82 -1.06 -12.00 -1.43
C GLY A 82 -1.79 -12.59 -0.22
N ILE A 83 -1.44 -13.82 0.16
CA ILE A 83 -2.04 -14.52 1.32
C ILE A 83 -1.87 -13.79 2.67
N TYR A 84 -0.99 -12.80 2.75
CA TYR A 84 -0.79 -12.00 3.97
C TYR A 84 -1.67 -10.75 4.03
N GLY A 85 -2.34 -10.39 2.92
CA GLY A 85 -3.22 -9.23 2.82
C GLY A 85 -4.27 -9.15 3.93
N PRO A 86 -4.97 -10.25 4.25
CA PRO A 86 -5.93 -10.32 5.34
C PRO A 86 -5.36 -9.94 6.70
N LEU A 87 -4.18 -10.44 7.03
CA LEU A 87 -3.54 -10.16 8.32
C LEU A 87 -3.14 -8.69 8.41
N VAL A 88 -2.55 -8.15 7.33
CA VAL A 88 -2.17 -6.74 7.27
C VAL A 88 -3.40 -5.84 7.36
N HIS A 89 -4.48 -6.16 6.65
CA HIS A 89 -5.73 -5.44 6.76
C HIS A 89 -6.29 -5.50 8.18
N PHE A 90 -6.33 -6.69 8.79
CA PHE A 90 -6.84 -6.86 10.13
C PHE A 90 -6.09 -6.00 11.14
N ASP A 91 -4.75 -6.01 11.10
CA ASP A 91 -3.93 -5.24 12.02
C ASP A 91 -4.04 -3.73 11.80
N ARG A 92 -4.17 -3.25 10.55
CA ARG A 92 -4.23 -1.81 10.23
C ARG A 92 -5.62 -1.20 10.36
N HIS A 93 -6.66 -1.96 10.00
CA HIS A 93 -8.04 -1.46 9.85
C HIS A 93 -9.06 -2.36 10.55
N GLY A 94 -8.92 -3.68 10.38
CA GLY A 94 -9.93 -4.63 10.85
C GLY A 94 -10.17 -4.58 12.36
N ARG A 95 -9.17 -4.29 13.19
CA ARG A 95 -9.33 -4.13 14.65
C ARG A 95 -10.26 -2.97 15.00
N SER A 96 -10.05 -1.79 14.41
CA SER A 96 -10.91 -0.62 14.62
C SER A 96 -12.29 -0.80 14.00
N GLU A 97 -12.39 -1.60 12.94
CA GLU A 97 -13.66 -1.94 12.28
C GLU A 97 -14.42 -3.09 12.96
N GLY A 98 -13.89 -3.65 14.06
CA GLY A 98 -14.52 -4.76 14.79
C GLY A 98 -14.53 -6.10 14.04
N ARG A 99 -13.63 -6.28 13.07
CA ARG A 99 -13.46 -7.53 12.32
C ARG A 99 -12.82 -8.62 13.17
N LEU A 100 -12.83 -9.85 12.66
CA LEU A 100 -12.43 -11.05 13.39
C LEU A 100 -11.42 -11.84 12.58
N TRP A 101 -10.26 -12.08 13.19
CA TRP A 101 -9.15 -12.78 12.54
C TRP A 101 -9.27 -14.31 12.56
N ASP A 102 -9.58 -14.91 13.71
CA ASP A 102 -9.32 -16.35 13.97
C ASP A 102 -10.58 -17.12 14.40
N ARG A 103 -11.69 -16.94 13.68
CA ARG A 103 -12.90 -17.78 13.84
C ARG A 103 -13.01 -18.80 12.72
#